data_AF-A0A5C6LVC4-F1
#
_entry.id   AF-A0A5C6LVC4-F1
#
_cell.length_a   1.000
_cell.length_b   1.000
_cell.length_c   1.000
_cell.angle_alpha   90.00
_cell.angle_beta   90.00
_cell.angle_gamma   90.00
#
_symmetry.space_group_name_H-M   'P 1'
#
loop_
_entity.id
_entity.type
_entity.pdbx_description
1 polymer ?
#
loop_
_entity_poly.entity_id
_entity_poly.type
_entity_poly.pdbx_seq_one_letter_code
_entity_poly.pdbx_strand_id
1 'polypeptide(L)'
;MKYIFSLILLLVGTPVLYAQSIHFTPVTFSNLYIGDGHAAQGDGEIAGNALETSMDVIFSVRLIRKGTMPLNYPRAEDDKYIMAMGVHKELKNALKIASANLLDWLQYQHDLTLQEATQVMSTTIEYTIAEIADPEQMVVAKIEKKKLKDLPLRR
;
A
#
# COMPACT_ATOMS: atom_id res chain seq x y z
N MET A 1 -10.06 4.26 -26.43
CA MET A 1 -9.75 4.84 -25.11
C MET A 1 -9.81 3.70 -24.09
N LYS A 2 -8.69 3.27 -23.51
CA LYS A 2 -8.65 2.08 -22.62
C LYS A 2 -8.61 2.50 -21.15
N TYR A 3 -9.78 2.55 -20.52
CA TYR A 3 -9.92 2.49 -19.07
C TYR A 3 -9.89 1.03 -18.62
N ILE A 4 -9.36 0.77 -17.43
CA ILE A 4 -8.96 -0.57 -16.97
C ILE A 4 -9.17 -0.68 -15.44
N PHE A 5 -9.85 -1.74 -15.01
CA PHE A 5 -9.67 -2.44 -13.70
C PHE A 5 -9.21 -3.88 -14.04
N SER A 6 -9.06 -4.90 -13.19
CA SER A 6 -9.64 -5.32 -11.90
C SER A 6 -8.70 -5.22 -10.71
N LEU A 7 -9.24 -5.11 -9.51
CA LEU A 7 -8.62 -5.85 -8.43
C LEU A 7 -9.67 -6.61 -7.64
N ILE A 8 -9.43 -7.92 -7.48
CA ILE A 8 -10.02 -8.69 -6.40
C ILE A 8 -9.25 -8.24 -5.15
N LEU A 9 -9.87 -7.37 -4.36
CA LEU A 9 -9.39 -7.02 -3.05
C LEU A 9 -10.34 -7.63 -2.03
N LEU A 10 -10.03 -8.86 -1.62
CA LEU A 10 -10.22 -9.19 -0.22
C LEU A 10 -9.34 -8.17 0.53
N LEU A 11 -9.94 -7.31 1.32
CA LEU A 11 -9.19 -6.45 2.24
C LEU A 11 -8.83 -7.32 3.43
N VAL A 12 -7.90 -8.26 3.20
CA VAL A 12 -7.39 -9.12 4.28
C VAL A 12 -6.70 -8.20 5.27
N GLY A 13 -7.41 -7.94 6.36
CA GLY A 13 -6.90 -7.23 7.51
C GLY A 13 -6.11 -5.96 7.25
N THR A 14 -5.00 -5.86 7.97
CA THR A 14 -4.03 -4.77 7.94
C THR A 14 -4.55 -3.40 8.39
N PRO A 15 -3.72 -2.56 9.05
CA PRO A 15 -4.10 -1.18 9.38
C PRO A 15 -4.25 -0.24 8.16
N VAL A 16 -4.25 -0.78 6.93
CA VAL A 16 -4.51 -0.01 5.70
C VAL A 16 -6.02 0.23 5.47
N LEU A 17 -6.89 -0.41 6.26
CA LEU A 17 -8.34 -0.11 6.29
C LEU A 17 -8.67 1.36 6.65
N TYR A 18 -7.73 2.11 7.25
CA TYR A 18 -7.86 3.56 7.51
C TYR A 18 -7.34 4.44 6.37
N ALA A 19 -6.85 3.86 5.26
CA ALA A 19 -6.38 4.63 4.12
C ALA A 19 -7.55 5.35 3.42
N GLN A 20 -7.42 6.66 3.25
CA GLN A 20 -8.39 7.48 2.53
C GLN A 20 -8.33 7.26 1.01
N SER A 21 -7.19 6.77 0.51
CA SER A 21 -7.05 6.35 -0.88
C SER A 21 -6.10 5.15 -1.00
N ILE A 22 -6.42 4.26 -1.94
CA ILE A 22 -5.59 3.14 -2.33
C ILE A 22 -5.42 3.18 -3.86
N HIS A 23 -4.19 3.11 -4.33
CA HIS A 23 -3.82 3.09 -5.73
C HIS A 23 -3.43 1.66 -6.13
N PHE A 24 -4.15 1.11 -7.10
CA PHE A 24 -3.97 -0.28 -7.58
C PHE A 24 -3.24 -0.35 -8.91
N THR A 25 -2.55 -1.47 -9.12
CA THR A 25 -1.65 -1.71 -10.26
C THR A 25 -2.38 -1.79 -11.60
N PRO A 26 -1.66 -1.59 -12.73
CA PRO A 26 -2.21 -1.86 -14.06
C PRO A 26 -2.46 -3.37 -14.26
N VAL A 27 -3.67 -3.68 -14.69
CA VAL A 27 -4.27 -5.02 -14.78
C VAL A 27 -4.92 -5.21 -16.16
N THR A 28 -5.47 -6.38 -16.48
CA THR A 28 -5.86 -6.71 -17.88
C THR A 28 -7.36 -6.93 -18.11
N PHE A 29 -8.13 -7.26 -17.06
CA PHE A 29 -9.57 -7.57 -17.06
C PHE A 29 -10.21 -7.04 -15.79
N SER A 30 -11.52 -6.68 -15.77
CA SER A 30 -12.10 -5.69 -14.83
C SER A 30 -13.29 -6.13 -13.96
N ASN A 31 -13.08 -6.24 -12.64
CA ASN A 31 -14.07 -6.24 -11.56
C ASN A 31 -13.47 -5.50 -10.33
N LEU A 32 -14.29 -5.01 -9.41
CA LEU A 32 -13.82 -4.54 -8.09
C LEU A 32 -14.66 -5.24 -7.03
N TYR A 33 -14.01 -5.86 -6.06
CA TYR A 33 -14.65 -6.47 -4.91
C TYR A 33 -14.06 -5.86 -3.64
N ILE A 34 -14.90 -5.76 -2.61
CA ILE A 34 -14.57 -5.35 -1.25
C ILE A 34 -15.32 -6.31 -0.33
N GLY A 35 -14.64 -6.76 0.72
CA GLY A 35 -15.10 -7.74 1.69
C GLY A 35 -13.96 -8.04 2.66
N ASP A 36 -14.19 -8.98 3.57
CA ASP A 36 -13.31 -9.28 4.72
C ASP A 36 -13.23 -8.09 5.69
N GLY A 37 -14.16 -8.09 6.66
CA GLY A 37 -14.52 -6.90 7.42
C GLY A 37 -14.13 -7.02 8.87
N HIS A 38 -13.21 -6.20 9.35
CA HIS A 38 -12.67 -6.32 10.71
C HIS A 38 -13.01 -5.11 11.57
N ALA A 39 -13.60 -5.35 12.74
CA ALA A 39 -13.79 -4.32 13.75
C ALA A 39 -12.50 -3.99 14.53
N ALA A 40 -11.56 -4.94 14.57
CA ALA A 40 -10.21 -4.76 15.13
C ALA A 40 -9.25 -5.85 14.63
N GLN A 41 -8.02 -5.46 14.29
CA GLN A 41 -6.90 -6.35 13.98
C GLN A 41 -5.62 -5.85 14.66
N GLY A 42 -4.77 -6.78 15.09
CA GLY A 42 -3.39 -6.50 15.49
C GLY A 42 -2.38 -6.85 14.38
N ASP A 43 -1.23 -6.17 14.38
CA ASP A 43 -0.12 -6.45 13.47
C ASP A 43 0.23 -7.96 13.43
N GLY A 44 0.20 -8.54 12.23
CA GLY A 44 0.55 -9.94 11.96
C GLY A 44 -0.62 -10.93 11.97
N GLU A 45 -1.80 -10.54 12.46
CA GLU A 45 -3.02 -11.38 12.43
C GLU A 45 -2.81 -12.80 12.99
N ILE A 46 -2.05 -12.92 14.07
CA ILE A 46 -1.42 -14.17 14.52
C ILE A 46 -2.37 -15.34 14.85
N ALA A 47 -3.68 -15.10 14.92
CA ALA A 47 -4.72 -16.11 15.13
C ALA A 47 -5.21 -16.77 13.82
N GLY A 48 -4.92 -16.18 12.65
CA GLY A 48 -5.53 -16.54 11.37
C GLY A 48 -6.93 -15.97 11.14
N ASN A 49 -7.32 -15.00 11.97
CA ASN A 49 -8.52 -14.18 11.83
C ASN A 49 -8.39 -12.94 12.74
N ALA A 50 -9.21 -11.94 12.47
CA ALA A 50 -9.34 -10.72 13.26
C ALA A 50 -10.66 -10.73 14.07
N LEU A 51 -11.10 -9.56 14.54
CA LEU A 51 -12.45 -9.38 15.06
C LEU A 51 -13.43 -9.20 13.88
N GLU A 52 -13.82 -10.33 13.27
CA GLU A 52 -14.68 -10.41 12.10
C GLU A 52 -16.05 -9.74 12.27
N THR A 53 -16.50 -9.02 11.25
CA THR A 53 -17.80 -8.33 11.22
C THR A 53 -18.30 -8.06 9.79
N SER A 54 -19.59 -7.72 9.67
CA SER A 54 -20.15 -7.21 8.41
C SER A 54 -19.84 -5.72 8.24
N MET A 55 -19.61 -5.29 7.00
CA MET A 55 -19.32 -3.90 6.63
C MET A 55 -20.49 -3.25 5.89
N ASP A 56 -20.77 -1.99 6.22
CA ASP A 56 -21.53 -1.06 5.38
C ASP A 56 -20.60 0.12 5.05
N VAL A 57 -20.18 0.22 3.78
CA VAL A 57 -19.09 1.10 3.34
C VAL A 57 -19.45 1.89 2.08
N ILE A 58 -19.10 3.18 2.10
CA ILE A 58 -19.28 4.08 0.97
C ILE A 58 -17.89 4.47 0.46
N PHE A 59 -17.64 4.27 -0.83
CA PHE A 59 -16.36 4.59 -1.48
C PHE A 59 -16.57 5.22 -2.85
N SER A 60 -15.54 5.90 -3.35
CA SER A 60 -15.52 6.47 -4.70
C SER A 60 -14.37 5.88 -5.50
N VAL A 61 -14.62 5.53 -6.77
CA VAL A 61 -13.61 4.94 -7.65
C VAL A 61 -13.17 5.95 -8.70
N ARG A 62 -11.86 6.21 -8.80
CA ARG A 62 -11.27 7.09 -9.81
C ARG A 62 -10.38 6.29 -10.76
N LEU A 63 -10.64 6.43 -12.06
CA LEU A 63 -9.79 5.85 -13.10
C LEU A 63 -8.55 6.72 -13.34
N ILE A 64 -7.37 6.17 -13.06
CA ILE A 64 -6.08 6.77 -13.40
C ILE A 64 -5.62 6.21 -14.75
N ARG A 65 -5.11 7.08 -15.64
CA ARG A 65 -4.63 6.66 -16.97
C ARG A 65 -3.37 5.80 -16.82
N LYS A 66 -3.29 4.68 -17.55
CA LYS A 66 -2.07 3.85 -17.60
C LYS A 66 -0.86 4.70 -17.99
N GLY A 67 0.21 4.60 -17.21
CA GLY A 67 1.44 5.36 -17.42
C GLY A 67 1.48 6.74 -16.74
N THR A 68 0.40 7.18 -16.07
CA THR A 68 0.46 8.42 -15.27
C THR A 68 1.45 8.32 -14.11
N MET A 69 1.53 7.17 -13.42
CA MET A 69 2.50 6.91 -12.35
C MET A 69 3.10 5.49 -12.48
N PRO A 70 4.36 5.27 -12.05
CA PRO A 70 4.96 3.94 -11.95
C PRO A 70 4.40 3.24 -10.70
N LEU A 71 3.60 2.20 -10.93
CA LEU A 71 2.85 1.51 -9.87
C LEU A 71 2.86 0.00 -10.14
N ASN A 72 3.78 -0.70 -9.47
CA ASN A 72 4.02 -2.14 -9.65
C ASN A 72 3.32 -3.01 -8.58
N TYR A 73 2.95 -2.40 -7.45
CA TYR A 73 2.17 -2.99 -6.35
C TYR A 73 1.17 -1.96 -5.79
N PRO A 74 0.18 -2.39 -5.00
CA PRO A 74 -0.71 -1.47 -4.32
C PRO A 74 0.02 -0.48 -3.40
N ARG A 75 -0.45 0.77 -3.40
CA ARG A 75 -0.02 1.84 -2.50
C ARG A 75 -1.25 2.42 -1.82
N ALA A 76 -1.09 2.96 -0.62
CA ALA A 76 -2.16 3.56 0.16
C ALA A 76 -1.71 4.86 0.82
N GLU A 77 -2.67 5.70 1.18
CA GLU A 77 -2.42 7.00 1.79
C GLU A 77 -3.55 7.35 2.79
N ASP A 78 -3.17 7.75 4.00
CA ASP A 78 -4.05 8.34 5.02
C ASP A 78 -3.62 9.79 5.33
N ASP A 79 -4.22 10.50 6.30
CA ASP A 79 -3.83 11.88 6.65
C ASP A 79 -2.34 12.04 7.02
N LYS A 80 -1.75 10.99 7.60
CA LYS A 80 -0.44 11.00 8.24
C LYS A 80 0.65 10.32 7.42
N TYR A 81 0.34 9.27 6.66
CA TYR A 81 1.31 8.37 6.03
C TYR A 81 1.10 8.23 4.51
N ILE A 82 2.21 8.10 3.80
CA ILE A 82 2.26 7.34 2.53
C ILE A 82 2.67 5.90 2.84
N MET A 83 2.06 4.91 2.17
CA MET A 83 2.19 3.49 2.47
C MET A 83 2.36 2.65 1.19
N ALA A 84 3.37 1.79 1.13
CA ALA A 84 3.55 0.83 0.05
C ALA A 84 3.50 -0.60 0.58
N MET A 85 2.77 -1.46 -0.12
CA MET A 85 2.59 -2.86 0.26
C MET A 85 3.64 -3.76 -0.38
N GLY A 86 3.92 -4.87 0.28
CA GLY A 86 4.58 -6.03 -0.32
C GLY A 86 3.98 -7.32 0.24
N VAL A 87 3.65 -8.25 -0.65
CA VAL A 87 3.04 -9.54 -0.33
C VAL A 87 3.93 -10.63 -0.93
N HIS A 88 4.29 -11.63 -0.13
CA HIS A 88 5.08 -12.79 -0.57
C HIS A 88 5.02 -13.91 0.49
N LYS A 89 5.14 -15.17 0.06
CA LYS A 89 5.33 -16.37 0.92
C LYS A 89 6.50 -16.33 1.93
N GLU A 90 7.28 -15.26 1.95
CA GLU A 90 8.45 -15.09 2.83
C GLU A 90 8.51 -13.63 3.27
N LEU A 91 8.43 -13.38 4.58
CA LEU A 91 8.44 -12.04 5.18
C LEU A 91 9.61 -11.17 4.68
N LYS A 92 10.78 -11.78 4.51
CA LYS A 92 11.98 -11.12 3.98
C LYS A 92 11.80 -10.56 2.56
N ASN A 93 11.01 -11.23 1.73
CA ASN A 93 10.74 -10.77 0.36
C ASN A 93 9.55 -9.82 0.32
N ALA A 94 8.51 -10.05 1.12
CA ALA A 94 7.42 -9.08 1.34
C ALA A 94 7.97 -7.72 1.79
N LEU A 95 8.90 -7.72 2.76
CA LEU A 95 9.65 -6.55 3.21
C LEU A 95 10.39 -5.85 2.06
N LYS A 96 11.24 -6.57 1.30
CA LYS A 96 11.97 -6.01 0.15
C LYS A 96 11.04 -5.36 -0.89
N ILE A 97 9.91 -6.02 -1.18
CA ILE A 97 8.90 -5.54 -2.12
C ILE A 97 8.31 -4.22 -1.59
N ALA A 98 7.85 -4.19 -0.34
CA ALA A 98 7.32 -2.99 0.29
C ALA A 98 8.34 -1.83 0.28
N SER A 99 9.60 -2.09 0.64
CA SER A 99 10.69 -1.11 0.57
C SER A 99 10.90 -0.57 -0.86
N ALA A 100 11.02 -1.45 -1.85
CA ALA A 100 11.24 -1.05 -3.25
C ALA A 100 10.06 -0.23 -3.80
N ASN A 101 8.83 -0.60 -3.48
CA ASN A 101 7.63 0.11 -3.92
C ASN A 101 7.51 1.52 -3.31
N LEU A 102 8.00 1.71 -2.07
CA LEU A 102 8.06 3.02 -1.41
C LEU A 102 9.21 3.88 -1.96
N LEU A 103 10.36 3.25 -2.23
CA LEU A 103 11.51 3.88 -2.89
C LEU A 103 11.13 4.42 -4.27
N ASP A 104 10.46 3.61 -5.09
CA ASP A 104 9.91 4.01 -6.39
C ASP A 104 8.89 5.16 -6.28
N TRP A 105 8.12 5.21 -5.19
CA TRP A 105 7.20 6.32 -4.94
C TRP A 105 7.98 7.61 -4.65
N LEU A 106 8.94 7.57 -3.74
CA LEU A 106 9.76 8.75 -3.38
C LEU A 106 10.53 9.30 -4.58
N GLN A 107 11.23 8.44 -5.33
CA GLN A 107 11.94 8.85 -6.55
C GLN A 107 10.98 9.51 -7.56
N TYR A 108 9.81 8.91 -7.80
CA TYR A 108 8.84 9.45 -8.76
C TYR A 108 8.19 10.77 -8.30
N GLN A 109 7.78 10.87 -7.03
CA GLN A 109 7.01 12.01 -6.51
C GLN A 109 7.88 13.22 -6.18
N HIS A 110 9.11 12.99 -5.73
CA HIS A 110 10.02 14.03 -5.26
C HIS A 110 11.22 14.26 -6.20
N ASP A 111 11.24 13.60 -7.37
CA ASP A 111 12.31 13.68 -8.39
C ASP A 111 13.71 13.35 -7.83
N LEU A 112 13.75 12.48 -6.81
CA LEU A 112 14.98 12.09 -6.10
C LEU A 112 15.73 11.01 -6.85
N THR A 113 17.06 11.07 -6.76
CA THR A 113 17.92 9.94 -7.12
C THR A 113 17.75 8.77 -6.14
N LEU A 114 18.21 7.59 -6.55
CA LEU A 114 18.26 6.39 -5.71
C LEU A 114 18.97 6.65 -4.38
N GLN A 115 20.06 7.41 -4.40
CA GLN A 115 20.88 7.74 -3.23
C GLN A 115 20.11 8.64 -2.25
N GLU A 116 19.49 9.71 -2.75
CA GLU A 116 18.71 10.65 -1.94
C GLU A 116 17.47 9.98 -1.34
N ALA A 117 16.70 9.24 -2.16
CA ALA A 117 15.53 8.52 -1.69
C ALA A 117 15.89 7.45 -0.64
N THR A 118 17.02 6.76 -0.80
CA THR A 118 17.53 5.81 0.20
C THR A 118 17.96 6.51 1.50
N GLN A 119 18.58 7.69 1.43
CA GLN A 119 18.93 8.48 2.62
C GLN A 119 17.68 8.93 3.39
N VAL A 120 16.65 9.42 2.69
CA VAL A 120 15.34 9.73 3.28
C VAL A 120 14.78 8.49 3.98
N MET A 121 14.60 7.38 3.25
CA MET A 121 14.04 6.15 3.82
C MET A 121 14.81 5.65 5.05
N SER A 122 16.13 5.70 5.02
CA SER A 122 17.01 5.20 6.10
C SER A 122 16.79 5.90 7.45
N THR A 123 16.17 7.08 7.46
CA THR A 123 15.87 7.85 8.68
C THR A 123 14.37 8.01 8.96
N THR A 124 13.50 7.76 7.97
CA THR A 124 12.06 8.07 8.07
C THR A 124 11.14 6.86 8.00
N ILE A 125 11.60 5.71 7.50
CA ILE A 125 10.77 4.54 7.22
C ILE A 125 10.31 3.83 8.49
N GLU A 126 9.03 3.46 8.50
CA GLU A 126 8.38 2.62 9.49
C GLU A 126 7.83 1.39 8.77
N TYR A 127 7.84 0.22 9.43
CA TYR A 127 7.26 -1.00 8.88
C TYR A 127 6.17 -1.51 9.82
N THR A 128 5.10 -2.03 9.22
CA THR A 128 4.09 -2.85 9.89
C THR A 128 4.13 -4.24 9.25
N ILE A 129 4.27 -5.27 10.08
CA ILE A 129 3.96 -6.64 9.67
C ILE A 129 2.45 -6.73 9.77
N ALA A 130 1.78 -6.82 8.62
CA ALA A 130 0.35 -6.60 8.55
C ALA A 130 -0.40 -7.91 8.77
N GLU A 131 0.11 -8.98 8.15
CA GLU A 131 -0.36 -10.36 8.29
C GLU A 131 0.81 -11.34 8.10
N ILE A 132 0.80 -12.44 8.85
CA ILE A 132 1.67 -13.61 8.64
C ILE A 132 0.95 -14.97 8.66
N ALA A 133 -0.38 -14.98 8.82
CA ALA A 133 -1.15 -16.21 9.01
C ALA A 133 -1.53 -16.90 7.69
N ASP A 134 -1.85 -16.11 6.64
CA ASP A 134 -2.11 -16.65 5.31
C ASP A 134 -0.87 -17.28 4.63
N PRO A 135 -1.08 -18.05 3.54
CA PRO A 135 0.01 -18.62 2.74
C PRO A 135 0.98 -17.59 2.15
N GLU A 136 0.57 -16.32 2.04
CA GLU A 136 1.44 -15.19 1.70
C GLU A 136 1.43 -14.16 2.84
N GLN A 137 2.58 -13.56 3.11
CA GLN A 137 2.78 -12.67 4.23
C GLN A 137 2.83 -11.23 3.74
N MET A 138 2.17 -10.31 4.45
CA MET A 138 2.02 -8.92 4.04
C MET A 138 2.82 -7.96 4.94
N VAL A 139 3.61 -7.09 4.31
CA VAL A 139 4.35 -6.02 4.97
C VAL A 139 3.95 -4.68 4.35
N VAL A 140 3.73 -3.69 5.22
CA VAL A 140 3.49 -2.30 4.82
C VAL A 140 4.70 -1.45 5.21
N ALA A 141 5.36 -0.87 4.22
CA ALA A 141 6.38 0.16 4.40
C ALA A 141 5.72 1.53 4.38
N LYS A 142 5.96 2.39 5.37
CA LYS A 142 5.29 3.69 5.49
C LYS A 142 6.23 4.81 5.93
N ILE A 143 5.94 6.04 5.51
CA ILE A 143 6.63 7.25 5.95
C ILE A 143 5.58 8.31 6.31
N GLU A 144 5.74 8.95 7.48
CA GLU A 144 4.92 10.09 7.86
C GLU A 144 5.15 11.25 6.87
N LYS A 145 4.08 11.75 6.24
CA LYS A 145 4.11 12.87 5.28
C LYS A 145 4.82 14.11 5.83
N LYS A 146 4.70 14.36 7.15
CA LYS A 146 5.35 15.49 7.84
C LYS A 146 6.89 15.45 7.74
N LYS A 147 7.49 14.26 7.56
CA LYS A 147 8.94 14.05 7.35
C LYS A 147 9.38 14.35 5.90
N LEU A 148 8.43 14.47 4.97
CA LEU A 148 8.65 14.71 3.53
C LEU A 148 8.29 16.14 3.09
N LYS A 149 7.73 16.96 3.98
CA LYS A 149 7.13 18.27 3.66
C LYS A 149 8.10 19.28 3.00
N ASP A 150 9.40 19.16 3.28
CA ASP A 150 10.44 20.08 2.82
C ASP A 150 11.16 19.56 1.55
N LEU A 151 10.79 18.36 1.07
CA LEU A 151 11.30 17.80 -0.19
C LEU A 151 10.58 18.44 -1.38
N PRO A 152 11.27 18.66 -2.52
CA PRO A 152 10.62 19.14 -3.74
C PRO A 152 9.52 18.18 -4.17
N LEU A 153 8.44 18.70 -4.75
CA LEU A 153 7.47 17.89 -5.49
C LEU A 153 7.75 18.00 -6.97
N ARG A 154 7.62 16.88 -7.68
CA ARG A 154 7.67 16.81 -9.14
C ARG A 154 6.60 17.72 -9.74
N ARG A 155 7.01 18.52 -10.73
CA ARG A 155 6.15 19.43 -11.51
C ARG A 155 5.57 18.75 -12.74
#